data_AF-A0A0R3WFC2-F1
#
_entry.id   AF-A0A0R3WFC2-F1
#
_cell.length_a   1.000
_cell.length_b   1.000
_cell.length_c   1.000
_cell.angle_alpha   90.00
_cell.angle_beta   90.00
_cell.angle_gamma   90.00
#
_symmetry.space_group_name_H-M   'P 1'
#
loop_
_entity.id
_entity.type
_entity.pdbx_description
1 polymer ?
#
loop_
_entity_poly.entity_id
_entity_poly.type
_entity_poly.pdbx_seq_one_letter_code
_entity_poly.pdbx_strand_id
1 'polypeptide(L)'
;MASASNDNALEEKFLLFCDFVRKGSTTATDKTIKRIFTDGGIYCKGMDPNRVDIEFRGFVGNTKRDVDFKGFVEFLEGRLAKTYAAAKGIEDQAEAAAALKSMVENATPQLHGATKTSTDATTARLTDVKGYTGSAKERFDLSTGKGKGKAGREDPLPAFTASGISAPRK
;
A
#
# COMPACT_ATOMS: atom_id res chain seq x y z
N MET A 1 -7.48 2.95 -33.97
CA MET A 1 -6.29 2.27 -33.41
C MET A 1 -5.77 2.90 -32.12
N ALA A 2 -6.20 4.09 -31.68
CA ALA A 2 -5.67 4.77 -30.49
C ALA A 2 -6.39 4.48 -29.15
N SER A 3 -7.49 3.72 -29.13
CA SER A 3 -8.25 3.44 -27.89
C SER A 3 -7.69 2.26 -27.08
N ALA A 4 -7.15 1.23 -27.74
CA ALA A 4 -6.69 0.00 -27.07
C ALA A 4 -5.41 0.19 -26.23
N SER A 5 -4.61 1.22 -26.49
CA SER A 5 -3.38 1.50 -25.73
C SER A 5 -3.67 2.17 -24.38
N ASN A 6 -4.74 2.96 -24.28
CA ASN A 6 -5.06 3.69 -23.05
C ASN A 6 -5.74 2.79 -22.01
N ASP A 7 -6.58 1.87 -22.47
CA ASP A 7 -7.25 0.92 -21.56
C ASP A 7 -6.26 -0.02 -20.85
N ASN A 8 -5.15 -0.38 -21.51
CA ASN A 8 -4.08 -1.19 -20.88
C ASN A 8 -3.36 -0.44 -19.75
N ALA A 9 -3.01 0.83 -19.96
CA ALA A 9 -2.36 1.64 -18.92
C ALA A 9 -3.28 1.84 -17.71
N LEU A 10 -4.57 2.06 -17.95
CA LEU A 10 -5.58 2.17 -16.91
C LEU A 10 -5.75 0.85 -16.14
N GLU A 11 -5.73 -0.30 -16.82
CA GLU A 11 -5.80 -1.64 -16.22
C GLU A 11 -4.61 -1.92 -15.31
N GLU A 12 -3.38 -1.61 -15.77
CA GLU A 12 -2.17 -1.75 -14.96
C GLU A 12 -2.24 -0.93 -13.67
N LYS A 13 -2.74 0.31 -13.74
CA LYS A 13 -2.94 1.15 -12.56
C LYS A 13 -4.01 0.58 -11.63
N PHE A 14 -5.14 0.14 -12.19
CA PHE A 14 -6.18 -0.50 -11.40
C PHE A 14 -5.65 -1.71 -10.64
N LEU A 15 -4.89 -2.60 -11.30
CA LEU A 15 -4.28 -3.77 -10.68
C LEU A 15 -3.22 -3.39 -9.63
N LEU A 16 -2.41 -2.36 -9.88
CA LEU A 16 -1.47 -1.83 -8.90
C LEU A 16 -2.17 -1.38 -7.61
N PHE A 17 -3.29 -0.67 -7.71
CA PHE A 17 -4.08 -0.28 -6.54
C PHE A 17 -4.74 -1.48 -5.85
N CYS A 18 -5.22 -2.47 -6.61
CA CYS A 18 -5.78 -3.70 -6.05
C CYS A 18 -4.74 -4.47 -5.24
N ASP A 19 -3.55 -4.69 -5.79
CA ASP A 19 -2.43 -5.36 -5.11
C ASP A 19 -1.95 -4.58 -3.89
N PHE A 20 -1.88 -3.26 -3.99
CA PHE A 20 -1.46 -2.39 -2.89
C PHE A 20 -2.39 -2.45 -1.68
N VAL A 21 -3.71 -2.53 -1.90
CA VAL A 21 -4.69 -2.64 -0.81
C VAL A 21 -4.78 -4.07 -0.29
N ARG A 22 -4.75 -5.06 -1.18
CA ARG A 22 -4.74 -6.48 -0.83
C ARG A 22 -3.82 -7.22 -1.81
N LYS A 23 -2.68 -7.67 -1.31
CA LYS A 23 -1.66 -8.38 -2.10
C LYS A 23 -2.28 -9.55 -2.89
N GLY A 24 -2.07 -9.56 -4.20
CA GLY A 24 -2.60 -10.54 -5.15
C GLY A 24 -4.07 -10.35 -5.55
N SER A 25 -4.72 -9.25 -5.15
CA SER A 25 -6.11 -8.96 -5.54
C SER A 25 -6.17 -8.45 -6.97
N THR A 26 -7.12 -8.96 -7.75
CA THR A 26 -7.46 -8.47 -9.10
C THR A 26 -8.80 -7.73 -9.13
N THR A 27 -9.50 -7.66 -8.01
CA THR A 27 -10.76 -6.93 -7.85
C THR A 27 -10.62 -5.77 -6.88
N ALA A 28 -11.39 -4.71 -7.13
CA ALA A 28 -11.43 -3.50 -6.33
C ALA A 28 -12.65 -3.49 -5.41
N THR A 29 -12.38 -3.34 -4.11
CA THR A 29 -13.41 -3.10 -3.07
C THR A 29 -13.67 -1.61 -2.91
N ASP A 30 -14.65 -1.23 -2.09
CA ASP A 30 -14.90 0.17 -1.72
C ASP A 30 -13.63 0.88 -1.18
N LYS A 31 -12.79 0.14 -0.43
CA LYS A 31 -11.51 0.65 0.07
C LYS A 31 -10.52 0.93 -1.05
N THR A 32 -10.44 0.04 -2.04
CA THR A 32 -9.58 0.19 -3.21
C THR A 32 -10.02 1.40 -4.04
N ILE A 33 -11.31 1.53 -4.30
CA ILE A 33 -11.89 2.66 -5.03
C ILE A 33 -11.64 3.99 -4.32
N LYS A 34 -11.88 4.04 -3.00
CA LYS A 34 -11.55 5.23 -2.19
C LYS A 34 -10.07 5.61 -2.30
N ARG A 35 -9.16 4.64 -2.29
CA ARG A 35 -7.72 4.88 -2.44
C ARG A 35 -7.39 5.44 -3.82
N ILE A 36 -7.87 4.80 -4.88
CA ILE A 36 -7.67 5.23 -6.28
C ILE A 36 -8.11 6.69 -6.45
N PHE A 37 -9.27 7.06 -5.92
CA PHE A 37 -9.84 8.39 -6.12
C PHE A 37 -9.23 9.47 -5.20
N THR A 38 -8.78 9.07 -4.02
CA THR A 38 -7.98 9.96 -3.14
C THR A 38 -6.65 10.28 -3.81
N ASP A 39 -5.94 9.24 -4.27
CA ASP A 39 -4.60 9.37 -4.83
C ASP A 39 -4.63 9.98 -6.25
N GLY A 40 -5.71 9.79 -6.99
CA GLY A 40 -5.98 10.42 -8.29
C GLY A 40 -6.52 11.85 -8.20
N GLY A 41 -6.77 12.38 -6.99
CA GLY A 41 -7.24 13.76 -6.80
C GLY A 41 -8.60 14.05 -7.44
N ILE A 42 -9.47 13.05 -7.49
CA ILE A 42 -10.75 13.11 -8.21
C ILE A 42 -11.80 13.94 -7.44
N TYR A 43 -11.70 13.98 -6.11
CA TYR A 43 -12.67 14.70 -5.27
C TYR A 43 -12.65 16.20 -5.53
N CYS A 44 -13.85 16.79 -5.66
CA CYS A 44 -14.03 18.22 -5.92
C CYS A 44 -15.24 18.75 -5.15
N LYS A 45 -15.47 20.06 -5.20
CA LYS A 45 -16.64 20.68 -4.56
C LYS A 45 -17.92 20.15 -5.22
N GLY A 46 -18.71 19.38 -4.49
CA GLY A 46 -19.91 18.68 -5.00
C GLY A 46 -19.70 17.20 -5.32
N MET A 47 -18.46 16.70 -5.24
CA MET A 47 -18.12 15.30 -5.36
C MET A 47 -17.12 14.89 -4.27
N ASP A 48 -17.64 14.71 -3.07
CA ASP A 48 -16.90 14.29 -1.89
C ASP A 48 -16.79 12.75 -1.78
N PRO A 49 -15.93 12.22 -0.90
CA PRO A 49 -15.76 10.78 -0.72
C PRO A 49 -17.05 10.02 -0.38
N ASN A 50 -17.98 10.63 0.36
CA ASN A 50 -19.25 9.99 0.68
C ASN A 50 -20.14 9.92 -0.56
N ARG A 51 -20.16 10.99 -1.38
CA ARG A 51 -20.92 10.98 -2.63
C ARG A 51 -20.45 9.86 -3.56
N VAL A 52 -19.14 9.71 -3.72
CA VAL A 52 -18.59 8.65 -4.58
C VAL A 52 -18.87 7.24 -4.02
N ASP A 53 -18.84 7.06 -2.70
CA ASP A 53 -19.21 5.79 -2.05
C ASP A 53 -20.68 5.42 -2.29
N ILE A 54 -21.59 6.40 -2.24
CA ILE A 54 -23.01 6.22 -2.56
C ILE A 54 -23.18 5.79 -4.02
N GLU A 55 -22.51 6.46 -4.96
CA GLU A 55 -22.62 6.12 -6.39
C GLU A 55 -22.02 4.74 -6.69
N PHE A 56 -20.89 4.41 -6.06
CA PHE A 56 -20.26 3.10 -6.20
C PHE A 56 -21.15 2.00 -5.63
N ARG A 57 -21.73 2.18 -4.42
CA ARG A 57 -22.68 1.23 -3.85
C ARG A 57 -23.92 1.08 -4.72
N GLY A 58 -24.41 2.17 -5.30
CA GLY A 58 -25.54 2.16 -6.23
C GLY A 58 -25.24 1.47 -7.57
N PHE A 59 -23.98 1.43 -8.00
CA PHE A 59 -23.52 0.70 -9.18
C PHE A 59 -23.39 -0.81 -8.91
N VAL A 60 -22.70 -1.19 -7.84
CA VAL A 60 -22.40 -2.59 -7.52
C VAL A 60 -23.62 -3.33 -6.94
N GLY A 61 -24.50 -2.59 -6.26
CA GLY A 61 -25.65 -3.12 -5.54
C GLY A 61 -25.29 -3.75 -4.19
N ASN A 62 -26.26 -4.46 -3.61
CA ASN A 62 -26.18 -5.03 -2.26
C ASN A 62 -25.65 -6.46 -2.21
N THR A 63 -25.47 -7.12 -3.36
CA THR A 63 -25.04 -8.52 -3.42
C THR A 63 -23.52 -8.64 -3.58
N LYS A 64 -22.95 -7.90 -4.54
CA LYS A 64 -21.51 -7.86 -4.76
C LYS A 64 -20.85 -6.82 -3.85
N ARG A 65 -19.58 -7.02 -3.52
CA ARG A 65 -18.79 -6.13 -2.64
C ARG A 65 -17.59 -5.51 -3.34
N ASP A 66 -17.24 -6.06 -4.50
CA ASP A 66 -16.10 -5.72 -5.32
C ASP A 66 -16.47 -5.64 -6.80
N VAL A 67 -15.60 -5.00 -7.57
CA VAL A 67 -15.69 -4.87 -9.03
C VAL A 67 -14.41 -5.34 -9.69
N ASP A 68 -14.56 -5.94 -10.85
CA ASP A 68 -13.50 -6.22 -11.82
C ASP A 68 -13.16 -4.96 -12.64
N PHE A 69 -12.07 -5.01 -13.40
CA PHE A 69 -11.62 -3.87 -14.21
C PHE A 69 -12.70 -3.40 -15.19
N LYS A 70 -13.41 -4.32 -15.84
CA LYS A 70 -14.52 -3.98 -16.75
C LYS A 70 -15.63 -3.22 -16.02
N GLY A 71 -16.07 -3.72 -14.88
CA GLY A 71 -17.07 -3.04 -14.05
C GLY A 71 -16.58 -1.67 -13.55
N PHE A 72 -15.29 -1.53 -13.26
CA PHE A 72 -14.69 -0.24 -12.91
C PHE A 72 -14.74 0.77 -14.05
N VAL A 73 -14.41 0.37 -15.28
CA VAL A 73 -14.50 1.24 -16.47
C VAL A 73 -15.95 1.66 -16.73
N GLU A 74 -16.90 0.72 -16.65
CA GLU A 74 -18.33 1.01 -16.79
C GLU A 74 -18.83 1.99 -15.70
N PHE A 75 -18.30 1.88 -14.49
CA PHE A 75 -18.60 2.81 -13.40
C PHE A 75 -18.06 4.23 -13.67
N LEU A 76 -16.81 4.33 -14.16
CA LEU A 76 -16.18 5.61 -14.53
C LEU A 76 -16.96 6.31 -15.64
N GLU A 77 -17.30 5.60 -16.71
CA GLU A 77 -18.01 6.14 -17.88
C GLU A 77 -19.49 6.40 -17.61
N GLY A 78 -20.09 5.68 -16.66
CA GLY A 78 -21.51 5.74 -16.35
C GLY A 78 -21.84 6.71 -15.21
N ARG A 79 -22.07 6.15 -14.01
CA ARG A 79 -22.56 6.91 -12.85
C ARG A 79 -21.56 7.98 -12.39
N LEU A 80 -20.27 7.69 -12.41
CA LEU A 80 -19.26 8.63 -11.94
C LEU A 80 -19.09 9.81 -12.90
N ALA A 81 -19.00 9.57 -14.22
CA ALA A 81 -18.94 10.64 -15.20
C ALA A 81 -20.13 11.61 -15.10
N LYS A 82 -21.35 11.10 -14.90
CA LYS A 82 -22.56 11.94 -14.73
C LYS A 82 -22.47 12.84 -13.50
N THR A 83 -22.03 12.29 -12.38
CA THR A 83 -21.91 13.06 -11.13
C THR A 83 -20.73 14.03 -11.17
N TYR A 84 -19.63 13.64 -11.79
CA TYR A 84 -18.47 14.51 -12.02
C TYR A 84 -18.80 15.67 -12.96
N ALA A 85 -19.50 15.40 -14.06
CA ALA A 85 -19.96 16.40 -15.01
C ALA A 85 -20.86 17.44 -14.32
N ALA A 86 -21.84 16.99 -13.52
CA ALA A 86 -22.70 17.87 -12.75
C ALA A 86 -21.94 18.71 -11.70
N ALA A 87 -20.93 18.15 -11.04
CA ALA A 87 -20.13 18.85 -10.04
C ALA A 87 -19.18 19.91 -10.66
N LYS A 88 -18.64 19.63 -11.85
CA LYS A 88 -17.70 20.51 -12.56
C LYS A 88 -18.37 21.45 -13.57
N GLY A 89 -19.64 21.25 -13.88
CA GLY A 89 -20.35 22.00 -14.92
C GLY A 89 -19.90 21.62 -16.34
N ILE A 90 -19.53 20.36 -16.56
CA ILE A 90 -19.17 19.84 -17.89
C ILE A 90 -20.47 19.38 -18.57
N GLU A 91 -20.74 19.82 -19.79
CA GLU A 91 -21.96 19.44 -20.51
C GLU A 91 -21.86 18.05 -21.17
N ASP A 92 -20.64 17.63 -21.55
CA ASP A 92 -20.39 16.33 -22.16
C ASP A 92 -19.94 15.27 -21.14
N GLN A 93 -20.74 14.21 -21.01
CA GLN A 93 -20.42 13.05 -20.18
C GLN A 93 -19.16 12.31 -20.67
N ALA A 94 -18.90 12.30 -21.98
CA ALA A 94 -17.74 11.62 -22.55
C ALA A 94 -16.43 12.32 -22.18
N GLU A 95 -16.44 13.66 -22.16
CA GLU A 95 -15.30 14.46 -21.71
C GLU A 95 -15.03 14.24 -20.21
N ALA A 96 -16.08 14.21 -19.39
CA ALA A 96 -15.98 13.89 -17.97
C ALA A 96 -15.39 12.49 -17.75
N ALA A 97 -15.81 11.49 -18.52
CA ALA A 97 -15.28 10.12 -18.44
C ALA A 97 -13.80 10.06 -18.84
N ALA A 98 -13.40 10.73 -19.91
CA ALA A 98 -12.01 10.80 -20.35
C ALA A 98 -11.11 11.48 -19.31
N ALA A 99 -11.58 12.56 -18.69
CA ALA A 99 -10.86 13.24 -17.61
C ALA A 99 -10.68 12.33 -16.39
N LEU A 100 -11.72 11.59 -15.99
CA LEU A 100 -11.64 10.64 -14.88
C LEU A 100 -10.64 9.51 -15.16
N LYS A 101 -10.66 8.92 -16.36
CA LYS A 101 -9.68 7.89 -16.76
C LYS A 101 -8.25 8.44 -16.70
N SER A 102 -8.02 9.63 -17.25
CA SER A 102 -6.70 10.27 -17.20
C SER A 102 -6.22 10.56 -15.78
N MET A 103 -7.12 10.95 -14.86
CA MET A 103 -6.76 11.13 -13.45
C MET A 103 -6.33 9.80 -12.78
N VAL A 104 -7.00 8.70 -13.10
CA VAL A 104 -6.65 7.37 -12.58
C VAL A 104 -5.34 6.86 -13.19
N GLU A 105 -5.10 7.08 -14.50
CA GLU A 105 -3.85 6.73 -15.16
C GLU A 105 -2.63 7.41 -14.54
N ASN A 106 -2.79 8.68 -14.14
CA ASN A 106 -1.74 9.45 -13.48
C ASN A 106 -1.65 9.19 -11.97
N ALA A 107 -2.60 8.46 -11.39
CA ALA A 107 -2.60 8.12 -9.98
C ALA A 107 -1.51 7.09 -9.65
N THR A 108 -0.94 7.19 -8.46
CA THR A 108 0.00 6.21 -7.92
C THR A 108 -0.37 5.91 -6.47
N PRO A 109 -0.33 4.65 -6.01
CA PRO A 109 -0.69 4.33 -4.64
C PRO A 109 0.26 5.01 -3.65
N GLN A 110 -0.27 5.90 -2.80
CA GLN A 110 0.51 6.65 -1.82
C GLN A 110 0.18 6.22 -0.40
N LEU A 111 1.19 6.14 0.48
CA LEU A 111 1.02 5.80 1.90
C LEU A 111 0.68 7.05 2.72
N HIS A 112 -0.59 7.47 2.70
CA HIS A 112 -1.06 8.63 3.48
C HIS A 112 -0.90 8.43 4.98
N GLY A 113 -0.29 9.41 5.66
CA GLY A 113 -0.15 9.42 7.12
C GLY A 113 0.75 8.32 7.70
N ALA A 114 1.54 7.64 6.86
CA ALA A 114 2.45 6.60 7.34
C ALA A 114 3.56 7.20 8.22
N THR A 115 3.88 6.48 9.29
CA THR A 115 5.04 6.80 10.14
C THR A 115 6.31 6.62 9.32
N LYS A 116 7.02 7.72 9.12
CA LYS A 116 8.35 7.70 8.47
C LYS A 116 9.35 7.09 9.45
N THR A 117 10.34 6.39 8.92
CA THR A 117 11.50 5.97 9.71
C THR A 117 12.17 7.22 10.28
N SER A 118 12.45 7.20 11.60
CA SER A 118 13.19 8.30 12.21
C SER A 118 14.61 8.31 11.64
N THR A 119 14.99 9.42 11.01
CA THR A 119 16.35 9.68 10.52
C THR A 119 17.15 10.53 11.51
N ASP A 120 16.69 10.62 12.76
CA ASP A 120 17.35 11.40 13.79
C ASP A 120 18.75 10.82 14.10
N ALA A 121 19.79 11.63 13.88
CA ALA A 121 21.17 11.21 14.03
C ALA A 121 21.53 10.83 15.47
N THR A 122 20.87 11.46 16.46
CA THR A 122 21.06 11.14 17.88
C THR A 122 20.53 9.76 18.18
N THR A 123 19.30 9.47 17.76
CA THR A 123 18.69 8.14 17.89
C THR A 123 19.54 7.09 17.18
N ALA A 124 20.01 7.35 15.96
CA ALA A 124 20.86 6.42 15.21
C ALA A 124 22.15 6.08 15.97
N ARG A 125 22.82 7.08 16.55
CA ARG A 125 24.03 6.88 17.37
C ARG A 125 23.74 6.09 18.65
N LEU A 126 22.64 6.41 19.35
CA LEU A 126 22.27 5.74 20.60
C LEU A 126 21.82 4.28 20.38
N THR A 127 21.36 3.93 19.18
CA THR A 127 20.93 2.57 18.83
C THR A 127 21.96 1.74 18.05
N ASP A 128 23.18 2.27 17.83
CA ASP A 128 24.23 1.54 17.10
C ASP A 128 24.90 0.48 17.99
N VAL A 129 24.62 -0.79 17.69
CA VAL A 129 25.16 -1.93 18.42
C VAL A 129 26.62 -2.26 18.07
N LYS A 130 27.19 -1.64 17.03
CA LYS A 130 28.58 -1.91 16.60
C LYS A 130 29.62 -1.55 17.65
N GLY A 131 29.30 -0.59 18.52
CA GLY A 131 30.15 -0.19 19.64
C GLY A 131 30.02 -1.07 20.89
N TYR A 132 29.14 -2.08 20.91
CA TYR A 132 28.94 -2.92 22.09
C TYR A 132 30.11 -3.88 22.32
N THR A 133 30.54 -3.96 23.57
CA THR A 133 31.65 -4.82 24.02
C THR A 133 31.21 -5.75 25.16
N GLY A 134 32.04 -6.74 25.47
CA GLY A 134 31.78 -7.69 26.56
C GLY A 134 30.45 -8.44 26.39
N SER A 135 29.73 -8.64 27.50
CA SER A 135 28.46 -9.38 27.52
C SER A 135 27.33 -8.69 26.75
N ALA A 136 27.43 -7.38 26.48
CA ALA A 136 26.46 -6.69 25.63
C ALA A 136 26.59 -7.11 24.15
N LYS A 137 27.80 -7.42 23.68
CA LYS A 137 28.03 -7.88 22.30
C LYS A 137 27.35 -9.23 22.02
N GLU A 138 27.36 -10.13 22.99
CA GLU A 138 26.71 -11.44 22.86
C GLU A 138 25.18 -11.34 22.77
N ARG A 139 24.60 -10.26 23.30
CA ARG A 139 23.15 -10.04 23.38
C ARG A 139 22.53 -9.50 22.09
N PHE A 140 23.31 -8.94 21.18
CA PHE A 140 22.83 -8.30 19.95
C PHE A 140 23.53 -8.85 18.71
N ASP A 141 22.80 -8.90 17.60
CA ASP A 141 23.38 -9.20 16.29
C ASP A 141 23.94 -7.92 15.67
N LEU A 142 25.25 -7.92 15.40
CA LEU A 142 25.98 -6.78 14.83
C LEU A 142 25.54 -6.44 13.40
N SER A 143 24.99 -7.41 12.67
CA SER A 143 24.57 -7.23 11.28
C SER A 143 23.16 -6.64 11.17
N THR A 144 22.26 -7.02 12.06
CA THR A 144 20.85 -6.59 12.04
C THR A 144 20.49 -5.56 13.10
N GLY A 145 21.33 -5.37 14.12
CA GLY A 145 21.03 -4.53 15.29
C GLY A 145 20.02 -5.15 16.26
N LYS A 146 19.47 -6.33 15.94
CA LYS A 146 18.40 -6.96 16.73
C LYS A 146 18.97 -7.75 17.90
N GLY A 147 18.25 -7.76 19.02
CA GLY A 147 18.61 -8.59 20.17
C GLY A 147 18.46 -10.08 19.85
N LYS A 148 19.44 -10.90 20.26
CA LYS A 148 19.45 -12.36 20.08
C LYS A 148 18.56 -13.12 21.08
N GLY A 149 17.83 -12.41 21.94
CA GLY A 149 16.91 -13.01 22.91
C GLY A 149 17.64 -13.87 23.95
N LYS A 150 17.13 -15.09 24.21
CA LYS A 150 17.71 -16.05 25.17
C LYS A 150 19.11 -16.50 24.77
N ALA A 151 19.34 -16.74 23.48
CA ALA A 151 20.62 -17.23 22.95
C ALA A 151 21.79 -16.28 23.21
N GLY A 152 21.53 -14.98 23.42
CA GLY A 152 22.56 -14.01 23.77
C GLY A 152 22.74 -13.78 25.27
N ARG A 153 21.96 -14.45 26.12
CA ARG A 153 21.94 -14.28 27.59
C ARG A 153 22.27 -15.56 28.35
N GLU A 154 22.22 -16.71 27.70
CA GLU A 154 22.60 -18.00 28.27
C GLU A 154 24.09 -18.23 28.04
N ASP A 155 24.80 -18.66 29.09
CA ASP A 155 26.18 -19.08 28.94
C ASP A 155 26.23 -20.37 28.11
N PRO A 156 27.07 -20.43 27.07
CA PRO A 156 27.28 -21.66 26.34
C PRO A 156 27.82 -22.74 27.29
N LEU A 157 27.43 -23.99 27.05
CA LEU A 157 27.86 -25.13 27.87
C LEU A 157 29.39 -25.16 28.01
N PRO A 158 29.91 -25.53 29.20
CA PRO A 158 31.34 -25.53 29.46
C PRO A 158 32.07 -26.47 28.50
N ALA A 159 33.22 -26.04 28.01
CA ALA A 159 34.00 -26.79 27.02
C ALA A 159 34.53 -28.14 27.54
N PHE A 160 34.53 -28.33 28.86
CA PHE A 160 34.94 -29.57 29.53
C PHE A 160 33.79 -30.05 30.42
N THR A 161 33.26 -31.22 30.10
CA THR A 161 32.31 -31.94 30.96
C THR A 161 33.04 -33.09 31.65
N ALA A 162 32.50 -33.61 32.76
CA ALA A 162 33.08 -34.77 33.47
C ALA A 162 33.23 -36.04 32.59
N SER A 163 32.70 -36.02 31.37
CA SER A 163 32.71 -37.07 30.35
C SER A 163 33.68 -36.84 29.18
N GLY A 164 34.45 -35.74 29.14
CA GLY A 164 35.49 -35.49 28.11
C GLY A 164 35.45 -34.10 27.45
N ILE A 165 36.36 -33.88 26.47
CA ILE A 165 36.53 -32.62 25.72
C ILE A 165 35.33 -32.43 24.78
N SER A 166 34.55 -31.36 24.95
CA SER A 166 33.53 -30.97 23.97
C SER A 166 34.16 -30.22 22.78
N ALA A 167 33.51 -30.28 21.61
CA ALA A 167 34.04 -29.78 20.35
C ALA A 167 34.59 -28.33 20.42
N PRO A 168 35.67 -28.00 19.68
CA PRO A 168 36.31 -26.70 19.76
C PRO A 168 35.37 -25.57 19.34
N ARG A 169 35.43 -24.47 20.10
CA ARG A 169 34.65 -23.24 19.82
C ARG A 169 35.05 -22.68 18.45
N LYS A 170 34.06 -22.41 17.59
CA LYS A 170 34.22 -21.59 16.38
C LYS A 170 34.14 -20.11 16.72
#